data_AF-A0A383C785-F1
#
_entry.id   AF-A0A383C785-F1
#
_cell.length_a   1.000
_cell.length_b   1.000
_cell.length_c   1.000
_cell.angle_alpha   90.00
_cell.angle_beta   90.00
_cell.angle_gamma   90.00
#
_symmetry.space_group_name_H-M   'P 1'
#
loop_
_entity.id
_entity.type
_entity.pdbx_description
1 polymer ?
#
loop_
_entity_poly.entity_id
_entity_poly.type
_entity_poly.pdbx_seq_one_letter_code
_entity_poly.pdbx_strand_id
1 'polypeptide(L)'
;MNYQKYYTKEVKEKSSEKLFNVISCFAGGGGSSTGYRLAGANILLINEFVEEAISTYKANFPDTKVLVDDIKKYTSDDFLEMAGIKVGELDLLDGSPPCSAFSLSGKRNKGWVGYVDDTTQSEIDFETGEVIQTGEKKIKEGIKKYSTKVQEGIEDLFLEYIRIAK
;
A
#
# COMPACT_ATOMS: atom_id res chain seq x y z
N MET A 1 6.62 -1.48 28.38
CA MET A 1 5.63 -0.47 27.96
C MET A 1 4.26 -1.09 28.23
N ASN A 2 3.43 -0.47 29.07
CA ASN A 2 2.10 -1.02 29.38
C ASN A 2 1.14 -0.65 28.25
N TYR A 3 0.44 -1.65 27.70
CA TYR A 3 -0.58 -1.41 26.70
C TYR A 3 -1.76 -0.66 27.33
N GLN A 4 -2.12 0.48 26.73
CA GLN A 4 -3.35 1.19 27.07
C GLN A 4 -4.43 0.82 26.07
N LYS A 5 -5.54 0.29 26.57
CA LYS A 5 -6.69 -0.04 25.74
C LYS A 5 -7.39 1.25 25.31
N TYR A 6 -7.79 1.30 24.05
CA TYR A 6 -8.60 2.36 23.49
C TYR A 6 -9.80 1.76 22.73
N TYR A 7 -10.80 2.60 22.48
CA TYR A 7 -12.02 2.28 21.74
C TYR A 7 -12.23 3.31 20.62
N THR A 8 -13.07 2.96 19.64
CA THR A 8 -13.37 3.82 18.48
C THR A 8 -13.85 5.22 18.88
N LYS A 9 -14.54 5.35 20.03
CA LYS A 9 -14.95 6.65 20.57
C LYS A 9 -13.76 7.56 20.86
N GLU A 10 -12.74 7.05 21.55
CA GLU A 10 -11.54 7.80 21.93
C GLU A 10 -10.71 8.16 20.68
N VAL A 11 -10.66 7.25 19.69
CA VAL A 11 -10.02 7.52 18.40
C VAL A 11 -10.70 8.70 17.69
N LYS A 12 -12.04 8.74 17.68
CA LYS A 12 -12.82 9.84 17.08
C LYS A 12 -12.67 11.15 17.84
N GLU A 13 -12.66 11.08 19.18
CA GLU A 13 -12.44 12.24 20.05
C GLU A 13 -11.06 12.85 19.80
N LYS A 14 -10.00 12.04 19.78
CA LYS A 14 -8.65 12.50 19.44
C LYS A 14 -8.57 13.10 18.05
N SER A 15 -9.14 12.44 17.04
CA SER A 15 -9.17 12.94 15.66
C SER A 15 -9.90 14.28 15.52
N SER A 16 -10.84 14.60 16.42
CA SER A 16 -11.57 15.87 16.40
C SER A 16 -10.72 17.09 16.78
N GLU A 17 -9.55 16.88 17.40
CA GLU A 17 -8.58 17.95 17.70
C GLU A 17 -7.95 18.51 16.42
N LYS A 18 -7.93 17.72 15.33
CA LYS A 18 -7.44 18.09 13.98
C LYS A 18 -6.07 18.78 14.02
N LEU A 19 -5.12 18.17 14.72
CA LEU A 19 -3.78 18.73 14.94
C LEU A 19 -2.94 18.80 13.65
N PHE A 20 -3.19 17.88 12.72
CA PHE A 20 -2.51 17.82 11.42
C PHE A 20 -3.38 17.05 10.41
N ASN A 21 -3.23 17.39 9.13
CA ASN A 21 -4.00 16.84 8.02
C ASN A 21 -3.28 15.67 7.35
N VAL A 22 -4.04 14.61 7.09
CA VAL A 22 -3.51 13.38 6.51
C VAL A 22 -4.35 12.92 5.33
N ILE A 23 -3.66 12.49 4.28
CA ILE A 23 -4.21 11.65 3.21
C ILE A 23 -3.54 10.27 3.34
N SER A 24 -4.32 9.18 3.27
CA SER A 24 -3.79 7.82 3.43
C SER A 24 -4.15 6.96 2.22
N CYS A 25 -3.13 6.53 1.47
CA CYS A 25 -3.26 5.70 0.27
C CYS A 25 -3.02 4.22 0.61
N PHE A 26 -3.70 3.30 -0.10
CA PHE A 26 -3.69 1.88 0.25
C PHE A 26 -4.14 1.65 1.70
N ALA A 27 -5.22 2.34 2.09
CA ALA A 27 -5.61 2.46 3.51
C ALA A 27 -6.06 1.13 4.14
N GLY A 28 -6.41 0.13 3.32
CA GLY A 28 -6.89 -1.16 3.79
C GLY A 28 -8.09 -1.00 4.73
N GLY A 29 -8.13 -1.82 5.78
CA GLY A 29 -9.15 -1.73 6.83
C GLY A 29 -9.01 -0.53 7.80
N GLY A 30 -7.99 0.32 7.63
CA GLY A 30 -7.82 1.54 8.42
C GLY A 30 -6.91 1.45 9.65
N GLY A 31 -5.98 0.49 9.68
CA GLY A 31 -5.01 0.34 10.78
C GLY A 31 -4.14 1.59 10.99
N SER A 32 -3.40 2.02 9.96
CA SER A 32 -2.57 3.24 10.02
C SER A 32 -3.41 4.48 10.31
N SER A 33 -4.55 4.62 9.62
CA SER A 33 -5.52 5.70 9.88
C SER A 33 -5.94 5.77 11.36
N THR A 34 -6.17 4.63 12.02
CA THR A 34 -6.51 4.59 13.45
C THR A 34 -5.38 5.14 14.32
N GLY A 35 -4.14 4.77 14.02
CA GLY A 35 -2.95 5.28 14.71
C GLY A 35 -2.80 6.80 14.56
N TYR A 36 -2.93 7.32 13.34
CA TYR A 36 -2.90 8.77 13.09
C TYR A 36 -4.02 9.51 13.82
N ARG A 37 -5.25 8.98 13.77
CA ARG A 37 -6.39 9.57 14.50
C ARG A 37 -6.16 9.62 16.01
N LEU A 38 -5.56 8.59 16.60
CA LEU A 38 -5.15 8.59 18.01
C LEU A 38 -4.10 9.67 18.32
N ALA A 39 -3.25 10.00 17.35
CA ALA A 39 -2.29 11.10 17.46
C ALA A 39 -2.92 12.50 17.20
N GLY A 40 -4.22 12.58 16.94
CA GLY A 40 -4.93 13.84 16.68
C GLY A 40 -5.07 14.21 15.21
N ALA A 41 -4.77 13.28 14.30
CA ALA A 41 -4.87 13.53 12.86
C ALA A 41 -6.31 13.75 12.38
N ASN A 42 -6.44 14.65 11.42
CA ASN A 42 -7.60 14.82 10.56
C ASN A 42 -7.37 14.05 9.25
N ILE A 43 -7.94 12.85 9.13
CA ILE A 43 -7.90 12.09 7.87
C ILE A 43 -8.89 12.71 6.88
N LEU A 44 -8.37 13.38 5.86
CA LEU A 44 -9.15 14.12 4.87
C LEU A 44 -9.72 13.22 3.77
N LEU A 45 -8.90 12.28 3.31
CA LEU A 45 -9.20 11.38 2.21
C LEU A 45 -8.40 10.09 2.39
N ILE A 46 -9.02 8.97 2.05
CA ILE A 46 -8.29 7.71 1.84
C ILE A 46 -8.42 7.25 0.39
N ASN A 47 -7.42 6.52 -0.10
CA ASN A 47 -7.53 5.73 -1.34
C ASN A 47 -7.45 4.24 -1.01
N GLU A 48 -8.43 3.49 -1.51
CA GLU A 48 -8.52 2.03 -1.40
C GLU A 48 -9.49 1.53 -2.48
N PHE A 49 -9.19 0.41 -3.13
CA PHE A 49 -10.06 -0.17 -4.17
C PHE A 49 -10.63 -1.53 -3.80
N VAL A 50 -10.14 -2.19 -2.74
CA VAL A 50 -10.66 -3.46 -2.26
C VAL A 50 -11.94 -3.22 -1.44
N GLU A 51 -13.08 -3.64 -1.98
CA GLU A 51 -14.41 -3.41 -1.40
C GLU A 51 -14.51 -3.85 0.07
N GLU A 52 -13.98 -5.02 0.42
CA GLU A 52 -14.04 -5.53 1.81
C GLU A 52 -13.18 -4.72 2.79
N ALA A 53 -12.07 -4.18 2.30
CA ALA A 53 -11.23 -3.29 3.09
C ALA A 53 -11.97 -1.97 3.37
N ILE A 54 -12.63 -1.42 2.35
CA ILE A 54 -13.46 -0.21 2.47
C ILE A 54 -14.63 -0.44 3.42
N SER A 55 -15.31 -1.59 3.32
CA SER A 55 -16.40 -1.97 4.21
C SER A 55 -15.93 -2.00 5.67
N THR A 56 -14.79 -2.64 5.92
CA THR A 56 -14.15 -2.68 7.25
C THR A 56 -13.75 -1.28 7.75
N TYR A 57 -13.20 -0.44 6.88
CA TYR A 57 -12.82 0.93 7.21
C TYR A 57 -14.06 1.74 7.61
N LYS A 58 -15.12 1.71 6.78
CA LYS A 58 -16.35 2.47 6.99
C LYS A 58 -17.17 2.00 8.19
N ALA A 59 -17.07 0.72 8.57
CA ALA A 59 -17.67 0.23 9.81
C ALA A 59 -17.16 1.01 11.05
N ASN A 60 -15.92 1.49 11.01
CA ASN A 60 -15.31 2.28 12.09
C ASN A 60 -15.44 3.79 11.86
N PHE A 61 -15.22 4.25 10.62
CA PHE A 61 -15.13 5.66 10.24
C PHE A 61 -16.02 5.98 9.02
N PRO A 62 -17.36 5.92 9.16
CA PRO A 62 -18.30 6.02 8.03
C PRO A 62 -18.24 7.37 7.30
N ASP A 63 -17.83 8.43 8.00
CA ASP A 63 -17.80 9.80 7.48
C ASP A 63 -16.52 10.13 6.68
N THR A 64 -15.57 9.19 6.59
CA THR A 64 -14.31 9.42 5.87
C THR A 64 -14.54 9.36 4.37
N LYS A 65 -14.05 10.36 3.63
CA LYS A 65 -14.04 10.34 2.16
C LYS A 65 -13.14 9.22 1.67
N VAL A 66 -13.62 8.45 0.69
CA VAL A 66 -12.89 7.32 0.09
C VAL A 66 -12.83 7.48 -1.41
N LEU A 67 -11.63 7.50 -1.96
CA LEU A 67 -11.36 7.35 -3.39
C LEU A 67 -11.30 5.85 -3.72
N VAL A 68 -12.38 5.34 -4.34
CA VAL A 68 -12.54 3.91 -4.68
C VAL A 68 -12.07 3.62 -6.10
N ASP A 69 -10.77 3.77 -6.35
CA ASP A 69 -10.18 3.46 -7.66
C ASP A 69 -8.65 3.26 -7.57
N ASP A 70 -8.03 2.81 -8.66
CA ASP A 70 -6.58 2.76 -8.82
C ASP A 70 -5.96 4.16 -8.76
N ILE A 71 -5.13 4.40 -7.75
CA ILE A 71 -4.40 5.66 -7.52
C ILE A 71 -3.61 6.15 -8.73
N LYS A 72 -3.19 5.25 -9.63
CA LYS A 72 -2.41 5.59 -10.83
C LYS A 72 -3.15 6.47 -11.83
N LYS A 73 -4.47 6.55 -11.73
CA LYS A 73 -5.32 7.39 -12.59
C LYS A 73 -5.40 8.84 -12.17
N TYR A 74 -4.82 9.17 -11.01
CA TYR A 74 -4.95 10.45 -10.35
C TYR A 74 -3.59 11.11 -10.18
N THR A 75 -3.61 12.43 -10.18
CA THR A 75 -2.49 13.31 -9.91
C THR A 75 -2.55 13.82 -8.48
N SER A 76 -1.47 14.42 -8.01
CA SER A 76 -1.43 15.08 -6.70
C SER A 76 -2.49 16.18 -6.56
N ASP A 77 -2.82 16.89 -7.64
CA ASP A 77 -3.81 17.96 -7.63
C ASP A 77 -5.23 17.40 -7.44
N ASP A 78 -5.54 16.26 -8.06
CA ASP A 78 -6.83 15.57 -7.87
C ASP A 78 -7.03 15.20 -6.39
N PHE A 79 -5.98 14.72 -5.72
CA PHE A 79 -6.01 14.39 -4.30
C PHE A 79 -6.27 15.61 -3.43
N LEU A 80 -5.62 16.74 -3.72
CA LEU A 80 -5.84 18.00 -3.01
C LEU A 80 -7.27 18.52 -3.21
N GLU A 81 -7.79 18.47 -4.45
CA GLU A 81 -9.16 18.86 -4.77
C GLU A 81 -10.19 18.00 -4.02
N MET A 82 -10.06 16.67 -4.08
CA MET A 82 -10.96 15.75 -3.38
C MET A 82 -10.89 15.89 -1.86
N ALA A 83 -9.69 16.10 -1.32
CA ALA A 83 -9.48 16.38 0.09
C ALA A 83 -10.03 17.76 0.50
N GLY A 84 -10.12 18.71 -0.45
CA GLY A 84 -10.61 20.07 -0.23
C GLY A 84 -9.56 20.98 0.41
N ILE A 85 -8.29 20.78 0.08
CA ILE A 85 -7.15 21.53 0.64
C ILE A 85 -6.22 22.04 -0.47
N LYS A 86 -5.34 22.98 -0.13
CA LYS A 86 -4.34 23.55 -1.04
C LYS A 86 -2.96 22.93 -0.80
N VAL A 87 -2.07 23.12 -1.77
CA VAL A 87 -0.64 22.76 -1.64
C VAL A 87 -0.07 23.40 -0.36
N GLY A 88 0.59 22.60 0.47
CA GLY A 88 1.17 23.03 1.74
C GLY A 88 0.18 23.11 2.92
N GLU A 89 -1.05 22.62 2.76
CA GLU A 89 -2.00 22.36 3.87
C GLU A 89 -2.06 20.87 4.26
N LEU A 90 -1.39 20.00 3.49
CA LEU A 90 -1.20 18.59 3.82
C LEU A 90 0.07 18.42 4.67
N ASP A 91 -0.09 17.88 5.88
CA ASP A 91 1.04 17.66 6.78
C ASP A 91 1.66 16.27 6.61
N LEU A 92 0.82 15.27 6.26
CA LEU A 92 1.29 13.91 6.06
C LEU A 92 0.57 13.24 4.89
N LEU A 93 1.37 12.70 3.98
CA LEU A 93 0.91 11.70 3.03
C LEU A 93 1.36 10.32 3.49
N ASP A 94 0.41 9.52 3.94
CA ASP A 94 0.61 8.11 4.24
C ASP A 94 0.32 7.27 3.01
N GLY A 95 1.06 6.19 2.85
CA GLY A 95 0.74 5.19 1.86
C GLY A 95 1.51 3.90 2.08
N SER A 96 0.76 2.81 2.12
CA SER A 96 1.28 1.49 2.43
C SER A 96 1.06 0.52 1.26
N PRO A 97 1.74 0.75 0.11
CA PRO A 97 1.55 -0.08 -1.06
C PRO A 97 1.83 -1.56 -0.76
N PRO A 98 1.14 -2.49 -1.45
CA PRO A 98 1.24 -3.91 -1.15
C PRO A 98 2.68 -4.43 -1.27
N CYS A 99 3.17 -5.03 -0.19
CA CYS A 99 4.53 -5.58 -0.07
C CYS A 99 4.76 -6.88 -0.88
N SER A 100 3.84 -7.26 -1.79
CA SER A 100 3.94 -8.49 -2.58
C SER A 100 5.16 -8.55 -3.50
N ALA A 101 5.76 -7.40 -3.84
CA ALA A 101 7.01 -7.33 -4.60
C ALA A 101 8.25 -7.69 -3.76
N PHE A 102 8.19 -7.58 -2.43
CA PHE A 102 9.33 -7.71 -1.52
C PHE A 102 9.23 -8.89 -0.55
N SER A 103 8.07 -9.54 -0.44
CA SER A 103 7.92 -10.72 0.41
C SER A 103 8.60 -11.95 -0.20
N LEU A 104 9.58 -12.50 0.51
CA LEU A 104 10.19 -13.81 0.21
C LEU A 104 9.19 -14.98 0.32
N SER A 105 8.01 -14.75 0.91
CA SER A 105 7.01 -15.79 1.21
C SER A 105 5.90 -15.92 0.14
N GLY A 106 5.90 -15.10 -0.91
CA GLY A 106 4.93 -15.18 -2.01
C GLY A 106 5.47 -15.92 -3.23
N LYS A 107 4.71 -16.88 -3.78
CA LYS A 107 4.97 -17.40 -5.13
C LYS A 107 4.90 -16.23 -6.11
N ARG A 108 6.03 -15.86 -6.70
CA ARG A 108 6.15 -14.78 -7.70
C ARG A 108 5.14 -15.04 -8.83
N ASN A 109 4.18 -14.14 -9.03
CA ASN A 109 3.18 -14.29 -10.09
C ASN A 109 3.79 -13.96 -11.47
N LYS A 110 3.35 -14.69 -12.50
CA LYS A 110 3.75 -14.53 -13.92
C LYS A 110 3.45 -13.11 -14.41
N GLY A 111 4.42 -12.20 -14.32
CA GLY A 111 4.26 -10.83 -14.82
C GLY A 111 5.19 -9.77 -14.24
N TRP A 112 5.97 -10.08 -13.19
CA TRP A 112 6.86 -9.13 -12.52
C TRP A 112 8.32 -9.19 -13.01
N VAL A 113 9.02 -8.06 -12.90
CA VAL A 113 10.47 -7.97 -13.13
C VAL A 113 11.16 -8.86 -12.09
N GLY A 114 12.00 -9.81 -12.55
CA GLY A 114 12.61 -10.82 -11.67
C GLY A 114 11.75 -12.06 -11.42
N TYR A 115 10.65 -12.27 -12.17
CA TYR A 115 9.98 -13.58 -12.19
C TYR A 115 10.98 -14.66 -12.65
N VAL A 116 11.17 -15.64 -11.78
CA VAL A 116 11.95 -16.84 -12.05
C VAL A 116 10.92 -17.94 -12.28
N ASP A 117 10.90 -18.50 -13.48
CA ASP A 117 10.19 -19.76 -13.71
C ASP A 117 11.14 -20.87 -13.21
N ASP A 118 10.96 -21.24 -11.96
CA ASP A 118 11.76 -22.27 -11.30
C ASP A 118 10.96 -23.56 -11.28
N THR A 119 11.35 -24.50 -12.14
CA THR A 119 10.76 -25.84 -12.22
C THR A 119 11.59 -26.88 -11.49
N THR A 120 12.61 -26.44 -10.73
CA THR A 120 13.51 -27.38 -10.07
C THR A 120 12.79 -28.20 -9.01
N GLN A 121 12.98 -29.51 -9.05
CA GLN A 121 12.53 -30.48 -8.07
C GLN A 121 13.74 -31.25 -7.57
N SER A 122 13.77 -31.51 -6.26
CA SER A 122 14.82 -32.31 -5.63
C SER A 122 14.16 -33.56 -5.05
N GLU A 123 14.61 -34.72 -5.49
CA GLU A 123 14.19 -36.02 -4.96
C GLU A 123 15.41 -36.73 -4.36
N ILE A 124 15.18 -37.55 -3.33
CA ILE A 124 16.23 -38.36 -2.73
C ILE A 124 16.08 -39.76 -3.30
N ASP A 125 17.13 -40.26 -3.94
CA ASP A 125 17.21 -41.65 -4.33
C ASP A 125 17.42 -42.50 -3.07
N PHE A 126 16.40 -43.27 -2.71
CA PHE A 126 16.42 -44.08 -1.48
C PHE A 126 17.32 -45.31 -1.56
N GLU A 127 17.82 -45.67 -2.75
CA GLU A 127 18.75 -46.79 -2.93
C GLU A 127 20.21 -46.33 -2.84
N THR A 128 20.53 -45.15 -3.38
CA THR A 128 21.90 -44.61 -3.40
C THR A 128 22.16 -43.56 -2.31
N GLY A 129 21.10 -42.99 -1.72
CA GLY A 129 21.17 -41.92 -0.74
C GLY A 129 21.52 -40.55 -1.35
N GLU A 130 21.58 -40.45 -2.67
CA GLU A 130 21.95 -39.23 -3.38
C GLU A 130 20.74 -38.31 -3.60
N VAL A 131 20.98 -37.00 -3.62
CA VAL A 131 19.96 -36.00 -3.97
C VAL A 131 19.99 -35.79 -5.48
N ILE A 132 18.91 -36.17 -6.15
CA ILE A 132 18.71 -35.94 -7.58
C ILE A 132 17.96 -34.62 -7.75
N GLN A 133 18.59 -33.65 -8.40
CA GLN A 133 17.93 -32.40 -8.81
C GLN A 133 17.56 -32.45 -10.29
N THR A 134 16.29 -32.22 -10.60
CA THR A 134 15.76 -32.17 -11.97
C THR A 134 15.03 -30.84 -12.22
N GLY A 135 14.90 -30.44 -13.49
CA GLY A 135 14.25 -29.19 -13.89
C GLY A 135 15.23 -28.06 -14.24
N GLU A 136 14.67 -26.94 -14.72
CA GLU A 136 15.46 -25.79 -15.17
C GLU A 136 14.96 -24.50 -14.51
N LYS A 137 15.89 -23.59 -14.25
CA LYS A 137 15.61 -22.24 -13.79
C LYS A 137 15.68 -21.28 -14.98
N LYS A 138 14.54 -20.79 -15.44
CA LYS A 138 14.49 -19.79 -16.52
C LYS A 138 14.27 -18.40 -15.94
N ILE A 139 15.31 -17.58 -16.05
CA ILE A 139 15.25 -16.16 -15.70
C ILE A 139 14.79 -15.41 -16.96
N LYS A 140 13.64 -14.75 -16.89
CA LYS A 140 13.18 -13.88 -17.97
C LYS A 140 13.58 -12.44 -17.66
N GLU A 141 14.61 -11.95 -18.33
CA GLU A 141 14.90 -10.51 -18.38
C GLU A 141 14.00 -9.87 -19.44
N GLY A 142 13.16 -8.93 -19.03
CA GLY A 142 12.26 -8.24 -19.94
C GLY A 142 11.75 -6.95 -19.34
N ILE A 143 12.17 -5.82 -19.91
CA ILE A 143 11.66 -4.48 -19.59
C ILE A 143 10.36 -4.28 -20.38
N LYS A 144 9.23 -4.12 -19.70
CA LYS A 144 8.01 -3.61 -20.35
C LYS A 144 8.13 -2.09 -20.46
N LYS A 145 8.25 -1.58 -21.69
CA LYS A 145 8.20 -0.13 -21.98
C LYS A 145 6.76 0.35 -22.05
N TYR A 146 6.42 1.37 -21.26
CA TYR A 146 5.18 2.12 -21.38
C TYR A 146 5.47 3.63 -21.50
N SER A 147 5.43 4.13 -22.74
CA SER A 147 5.54 5.56 -23.12
C SER A 147 6.78 6.33 -22.60
N THR A 148 6.91 7.59 -22.98
CA THR A 148 8.14 8.40 -23.02
C THR A 148 8.75 8.84 -21.68
N LYS A 149 8.18 8.44 -20.53
CA LYS A 149 8.81 8.57 -19.22
C LYS A 149 8.77 7.23 -18.51
N VAL A 150 9.94 6.78 -18.07
CA VAL A 150 10.12 5.47 -17.43
C VAL A 150 9.66 5.61 -15.97
N GLN A 151 8.55 4.95 -15.61
CA GLN A 151 8.07 4.80 -14.24
C GLN A 151 8.16 3.31 -13.90
N GLU A 152 9.15 2.95 -13.08
CA GLU A 152 9.62 1.57 -12.86
C GLU A 152 8.89 0.88 -11.69
N GLY A 153 8.24 1.64 -10.80
CA GLY A 153 7.54 1.08 -9.63
C GLY A 153 6.49 1.99 -9.00
N ILE A 154 5.77 1.45 -8.00
CA ILE A 154 4.82 2.20 -7.15
C ILE A 154 5.51 3.31 -6.35
N GLU A 155 6.82 3.18 -6.18
CA GLU A 155 7.74 4.09 -5.51
C GLU A 155 7.89 5.41 -6.28
N ASP A 156 7.90 5.36 -7.62
CA ASP A 156 8.03 6.57 -8.45
C ASP A 156 6.76 7.44 -8.44
N LEU A 157 5.59 6.82 -8.26
CA LEU A 157 4.35 7.55 -7.98
C LEU A 157 4.45 8.26 -6.64
N PHE A 158 4.96 7.56 -5.63
CA PHE A 158 5.14 8.11 -4.29
C PHE A 158 6.04 9.36 -4.28
N LEU A 159 7.11 9.35 -5.05
CA LEU A 159 8.02 10.50 -5.19
C LEU A 159 7.37 11.74 -5.83
N GLU A 160 6.41 11.58 -6.75
CA GLU A 160 5.60 12.71 -7.24
C GLU A 160 4.68 13.26 -6.15
N TYR A 161 4.04 12.38 -5.37
CA TYR A 161 3.15 12.78 -4.29
C TYR A 161 3.87 13.38 -3.07
N ILE A 162 5.17 13.13 -2.86
CA ILE A 162 5.95 13.78 -1.78
C ILE A 162 5.97 15.31 -1.96
N ARG A 163 5.78 15.84 -3.18
CA ARG A 163 5.86 17.29 -3.46
C ARG A 163 4.67 18.10 -2.91
N ILE A 164 3.59 17.46 -2.46
CA ILE A 164 2.41 18.15 -1.91
C ILE A 164 2.35 18.19 -0.38
N ALA A 165 3.15 17.36 0.30
CA ALA A 165 3.30 17.41 1.76
C ALA A 165 4.35 18.48 2.13
N LYS A 166 4.12 19.16 3.26
CA LYS A 166 5.00 20.22 3.75
C LYS A 166 6.22 19.70 4.52
#